data_AF-A0A5A7VA93-F1
#
_entry.id   AF-A0A5A7VA93-F1
#
_cell.length_a   1.000
_cell.length_b   1.000
_cell.length_c   1.000
_cell.angle_alpha   90.00
_cell.angle_beta   90.00
_cell.angle_gamma   90.00
#
_symmetry.space_group_name_H-M   'P 1'
#
loop_
_entity.id
_entity.type
_entity.pdbx_description
1 polymer ?
#
loop_
_entity_poly.entity_id
_entity_poly.type
_entity_poly.pdbx_seq_one_letter_code
_entity_poly.pdbx_strand_id
1 'polypeptide(L)'
;MLIDSQNKEEPMVGMDSHDSSKRETTKFHSKGVLIPSKAWKRKQLSQKEGEKKQEDVEVTIVDVSTSHQIGIDSLDDFFFVSREGVLSCYNLTGHDLPVDRGKAISIMSKALESYLSKAKEDGIIAGVIGLGGSGGTPLISFALKSLQIGIPKLIVSTVASGQTESYIRTSDVILFPSIMDVCGINSVSRVILSNAGAAFAGMVVGRLETLKDSCDSNGKPTVGLTMFGVTTPCVNAVKERLLKEGYETLVFHATGVGGKAMESLVKEGFIQGVLDITTIEVADYLIGGVMACDSSRFDAIIEKRIPLVLSVGAVDMVNFGSKDTIPSNFHGRNIYEHNKQVSLMRTTVEENRKIAYFIADKINNSLAKVRVCLPRNGVSALDAPGKSFYDPKATATLIEELQKAIQLNNDRQVKVYPYHINDPEFAEELVNSFLEITPKDTDSCGPKLVLAETSQDLRKMGQFCMAGRGSLAGLLPFADANAIVLEMANEVLPSSTVIALVEVEILNVEN
;
A
#
# COMPACT_ATOMS: atom_id res chain seq x y z
N MET A 1 -12.55 -6.72 19.65
CA MET A 1 -12.99 -7.98 20.27
C MET A 1 -12.02 -9.06 19.80
N LEU A 2 -11.46 -9.93 20.67
CA LEU A 2 -10.85 -11.20 20.21
C LEU A 2 -10.50 -12.16 21.36
N ILE A 3 -10.86 -13.45 21.21
CA ILE A 3 -10.28 -14.59 21.96
C ILE A 3 -9.96 -15.79 21.03
N ASP A 4 -9.43 -16.89 21.59
CA ASP A 4 -8.18 -17.52 21.15
C ASP A 4 -8.04 -18.95 21.75
N SER A 5 -7.53 -19.93 21.00
CA SER A 5 -7.24 -21.32 21.46
C SER A 5 -6.13 -22.02 20.66
N GLN A 6 -5.61 -23.20 21.09
CA GLN A 6 -4.24 -23.67 20.72
C GLN A 6 -4.03 -25.18 20.50
N ASN A 7 -2.91 -25.51 19.83
CA ASN A 7 -1.84 -26.51 20.15
C ASN A 7 -1.42 -27.37 18.94
N LYS A 8 -0.40 -28.24 18.98
CA LYS A 8 1.06 -28.13 19.32
C LYS A 8 1.69 -29.52 19.08
N GLU A 9 2.79 -29.65 18.34
CA GLU A 9 3.51 -30.94 18.14
C GLU A 9 5.04 -30.82 18.37
N GLU A 10 5.75 -31.94 18.23
CA GLU A 10 7.09 -32.23 18.81
C GLU A 10 8.24 -32.38 17.78
N PRO A 11 9.50 -32.40 18.27
CA PRO A 11 10.54 -33.23 17.67
C PRO A 11 11.29 -34.10 18.70
N MET A 12 11.85 -35.24 18.26
CA MET A 12 12.64 -36.16 19.10
C MET A 12 14.12 -35.78 19.24
N VAL A 13 14.74 -36.12 20.38
CA VAL A 13 15.94 -37.01 20.54
C VAL A 13 16.66 -36.79 21.90
N GLY A 14 16.92 -37.87 22.63
CA GLY A 14 18.23 -38.09 23.31
C GLY A 14 18.47 -37.63 24.76
N MET A 15 18.45 -38.61 25.69
CA MET A 15 19.26 -38.72 26.93
C MET A 15 19.18 -37.66 28.06
N ASP A 16 18.47 -38.05 29.12
CA ASP A 16 18.84 -38.03 30.55
C ASP A 16 19.65 -36.86 31.15
N SER A 17 18.97 -36.08 32.00
CA SER A 17 19.34 -35.94 33.42
C SER A 17 18.19 -35.32 34.24
N HIS A 18 18.09 -35.66 35.53
CA HIS A 18 17.05 -35.16 36.42
C HIS A 18 17.35 -33.76 36.96
N ASP A 19 16.44 -32.81 36.74
CA ASP A 19 15.96 -31.90 37.80
C ASP A 19 14.51 -31.48 37.52
N SER A 20 13.72 -31.26 38.58
CA SER A 20 12.26 -31.08 38.50
C SER A 20 11.83 -29.68 38.95
N SER A 21 11.78 -28.74 38.00
CA SER A 21 11.07 -27.46 38.19
C SER A 21 10.00 -27.27 37.12
N LYS A 22 8.75 -27.07 37.54
CA LYS A 22 7.62 -26.85 36.63
C LYS A 22 7.69 -25.45 36.02
N ARG A 23 8.31 -25.32 34.84
CA ARG A 23 8.11 -24.16 33.97
C ARG A 23 6.83 -24.33 33.16
N GLU A 24 5.74 -23.73 33.63
CA GLU A 24 4.54 -23.58 32.81
C GLU A 24 4.86 -22.62 31.65
N THR A 25 5.01 -23.18 30.44
CA THR A 25 5.12 -22.36 29.23
C THR A 25 3.73 -21.84 28.88
N THR A 26 3.31 -20.76 29.54
CA THR A 26 2.12 -19.99 29.14
C THR A 26 2.30 -19.52 27.70
N LYS A 27 1.22 -19.57 26.95
CA LYS A 27 1.28 -19.92 25.54
C LYS A 27 0.34 -18.94 24.84
N PHE A 28 0.87 -17.92 24.17
CA PHE A 28 0.08 -16.82 23.62
C PHE A 28 -0.25 -17.01 22.14
N HIS A 29 -1.37 -16.43 21.72
CA HIS A 29 -1.98 -16.69 20.42
C HIS A 29 -2.71 -15.41 19.91
N SER A 30 -3.44 -15.47 18.79
CA SER A 30 -3.66 -14.30 17.91
C SER A 30 -4.91 -13.49 18.21
N LYS A 31 -4.83 -12.59 19.21
CA LYS A 31 -5.89 -11.63 19.59
C LYS A 31 -5.71 -10.22 18.95
N GLY A 32 -5.91 -10.08 17.64
CA GLY A 32 -5.67 -8.84 16.87
C GLY A 32 -6.78 -7.78 16.89
N VAL A 33 -6.92 -7.04 18.00
CA VAL A 33 -8.09 -6.18 18.30
C VAL A 33 -8.05 -4.78 17.67
N LEU A 34 -9.22 -4.22 17.33
CA LEU A 34 -9.46 -2.75 17.27
C LEU A 34 -10.14 -2.25 18.55
N ILE A 35 -9.67 -1.13 19.11
CA ILE A 35 -10.10 -0.31 20.31
C ILE A 35 -8.84 0.51 20.72
N PRO A 36 -8.87 1.74 21.33
CA PRO A 36 -9.96 2.49 22.03
C PRO A 36 -10.13 4.00 21.67
N SER A 37 -10.95 4.85 22.31
CA SER A 37 -12.21 4.75 23.13
C SER A 37 -12.73 6.16 23.55
N LYS A 38 -13.85 6.17 24.32
CA LYS A 38 -14.19 7.07 25.46
C LYS A 38 -13.68 8.53 25.47
N ALA A 39 -14.04 9.27 24.44
CA ALA A 39 -14.94 10.42 24.68
C ALA A 39 -16.40 9.98 24.42
N TRP A 40 -17.35 10.91 24.28
CA TRP A 40 -18.68 10.61 23.71
C TRP A 40 -19.58 9.63 24.49
N LYS A 41 -19.89 9.96 25.75
CA LYS A 41 -21.28 9.93 26.25
C LYS A 41 -21.38 10.61 27.62
N ARG A 42 -22.23 11.63 27.71
CA ARG A 42 -23.04 11.83 28.92
C ARG A 42 -24.49 12.04 28.50
N LYS A 43 -25.36 11.14 28.96
CA LYS A 43 -26.81 11.22 28.71
C LYS A 43 -27.38 12.42 29.45
N GLN A 44 -28.29 13.14 28.80
CA GLN A 44 -28.96 14.39 29.19
C GLN A 44 -29.05 14.71 30.69
N LEU A 45 -28.80 15.99 31.04
CA LEU A 45 -29.48 16.66 32.15
C LEU A 45 -29.43 18.19 31.95
N SER A 46 -30.59 18.85 32.10
CA SER A 46 -30.82 20.31 31.98
C SER A 46 -30.51 20.95 30.61
N GLN A 47 -31.55 21.44 29.93
CA GLN A 47 -31.40 22.40 28.84
C GLN A 47 -30.77 23.72 29.35
N LYS A 48 -29.79 24.25 28.60
CA LYS A 48 -29.59 25.69 28.37
C LYS A 48 -29.15 25.89 26.92
N GLU A 49 -29.42 27.07 26.38
CA GLU A 49 -29.27 27.34 24.94
C GLU A 49 -27.80 27.51 24.51
N GLY A 50 -27.42 26.94 23.36
CA GLY A 50 -26.19 27.32 22.64
C GLY A 50 -25.14 26.24 22.33
N GLU A 51 -25.31 24.98 22.74
CA GLU A 51 -24.30 23.94 22.49
C GLU A 51 -24.37 23.30 21.09
N LYS A 52 -23.19 23.00 20.52
CA LYS A 52 -23.02 22.44 19.17
C LYS A 52 -23.57 21.02 19.09
N LYS A 53 -24.24 20.68 17.98
CA LYS A 53 -24.23 19.29 17.49
C LYS A 53 -22.82 18.98 17.00
N GLN A 54 -22.06 18.27 17.83
CA GLN A 54 -20.82 17.64 17.41
C GLN A 54 -21.20 16.36 16.66
N GLU A 55 -20.67 16.13 15.45
CA GLU A 55 -20.95 14.90 14.70
C GLU A 55 -20.12 13.75 15.28
N ASP A 56 -20.79 12.81 15.96
CA ASP A 56 -20.22 11.59 16.51
C ASP A 56 -19.56 10.76 15.39
N VAL A 57 -18.24 10.61 15.45
CA VAL A 57 -17.53 9.56 14.69
C VAL A 57 -17.76 8.25 15.41
N GLU A 58 -18.72 7.46 14.93
CA GLU A 58 -19.12 6.21 15.56
C GLU A 58 -17.98 5.17 15.55
N VAL A 59 -17.69 4.60 16.73
CA VAL A 59 -16.64 3.59 16.90
C VAL A 59 -17.27 2.21 16.92
N THR A 60 -17.23 1.51 15.79
CA THR A 60 -17.55 0.08 15.69
C THR A 60 -16.32 -0.78 15.95
N ILE A 61 -16.50 -1.81 16.76
CA ILE A 61 -15.49 -2.81 17.10
C ILE A 61 -15.69 -4.03 16.19
N VAL A 62 -14.60 -4.54 15.63
CA VAL A 62 -14.62 -5.76 14.81
C VAL A 62 -13.86 -6.88 15.52
N ASP A 63 -14.43 -8.09 15.51
CA ASP A 63 -13.82 -9.33 15.96
C ASP A 63 -13.28 -10.12 14.76
N VAL A 64 -12.00 -10.51 14.82
CA VAL A 64 -11.36 -11.37 13.82
C VAL A 64 -10.78 -12.65 14.45
N SER A 65 -11.44 -13.15 15.50
CA SER A 65 -11.08 -14.37 16.24
C SER A 65 -11.01 -15.58 15.33
N THR A 66 -9.83 -16.18 15.28
CA THR A 66 -9.52 -17.32 14.41
C THR A 66 -9.58 -18.68 15.11
N SER A 67 -10.04 -18.71 16.36
CA SER A 67 -9.99 -19.89 17.23
C SER A 67 -11.36 -20.51 17.49
N HIS A 68 -11.39 -21.71 18.09
CA HIS A 68 -12.62 -22.42 18.43
C HIS A 68 -13.15 -22.12 19.85
N GLN A 69 -12.52 -21.22 20.61
CA GLN A 69 -13.16 -20.71 21.83
C GLN A 69 -14.31 -19.76 21.48
N ILE A 70 -15.29 -19.68 22.38
CA ILE A 70 -16.44 -18.78 22.25
C ILE A 70 -15.92 -17.34 22.15
N GLY A 71 -16.46 -16.57 21.21
CA GLY A 71 -16.14 -15.16 21.04
C GLY A 71 -16.66 -14.32 22.21
N ILE A 72 -16.60 -13.00 22.08
CA ILE A 72 -17.37 -12.10 22.94
C ILE A 72 -18.73 -11.86 22.24
N ASP A 73 -19.82 -11.77 23.00
CA ASP A 73 -21.16 -11.50 22.45
C ASP A 73 -21.57 -10.02 22.57
N SER A 74 -20.93 -9.24 23.45
CA SER A 74 -21.10 -7.78 23.57
C SER A 74 -19.87 -7.08 24.20
N LEU A 75 -19.68 -5.78 23.96
CA LEU A 75 -18.72 -4.92 24.66
C LEU A 75 -19.42 -3.60 25.07
N ASP A 76 -20.24 -3.70 26.11
CA ASP A 76 -20.88 -2.59 26.82
C ASP A 76 -21.51 -1.50 25.92
N ASP A 77 -20.86 -0.34 25.80
CA ASP A 77 -21.38 0.89 25.18
C ASP A 77 -21.15 1.00 23.66
N PHE A 78 -20.44 0.05 23.05
CA PHE A 78 -19.93 0.11 21.67
C PHE A 78 -20.72 -0.75 20.67
N PHE A 79 -20.72 -0.32 19.41
CA PHE A 79 -21.15 -1.16 18.29
C PHE A 79 -20.11 -2.25 17.98
N PHE A 80 -20.58 -3.39 17.47
CA PHE A 80 -19.84 -4.64 17.47
C PHE A 80 -20.17 -5.47 16.22
N VAL A 81 -19.14 -6.01 15.56
CA VAL A 81 -19.28 -7.05 14.52
C VAL A 81 -18.46 -8.28 14.90
N SER A 82 -19.13 -9.43 15.08
CA SER A 82 -18.46 -10.67 15.51
C SER A 82 -17.68 -11.35 14.41
N ARG A 83 -16.85 -12.33 14.80
CA ARG A 83 -16.09 -13.16 13.86
C ARG A 83 -17.03 -13.86 12.88
N GLU A 84 -18.22 -14.30 13.33
CA GLU A 84 -19.29 -14.84 12.49
C GLU A 84 -19.87 -13.76 11.57
N GLY A 85 -20.05 -12.53 12.06
CA GLY A 85 -20.46 -11.37 11.25
C GLY A 85 -19.47 -11.07 10.12
N VAL A 86 -18.16 -11.03 10.44
CA VAL A 86 -17.09 -10.85 9.45
C VAL A 86 -17.05 -12.04 8.47
N LEU A 87 -17.09 -13.28 8.98
CA LEU A 87 -17.10 -14.49 8.15
C LEU A 87 -18.36 -14.60 7.28
N SER A 88 -19.50 -14.04 7.68
CA SER A 88 -20.73 -14.02 6.87
C SER A 88 -20.60 -13.14 5.61
N CYS A 89 -19.64 -12.20 5.59
CA CYS A 89 -19.30 -11.40 4.42
C CYS A 89 -18.37 -12.14 3.44
N TYR A 90 -18.00 -13.39 3.73
CA TYR A 90 -17.15 -14.23 2.88
C TYR A 90 -17.88 -15.53 2.53
N ASN A 91 -17.94 -15.90 1.24
CA ASN A 91 -18.71 -17.06 0.76
C ASN A 91 -18.04 -18.41 1.10
N LEU A 92 -18.07 -18.77 2.39
CA LEU A 92 -17.73 -20.10 2.89
C LEU A 92 -18.98 -20.95 3.07
N THR A 93 -18.91 -22.19 2.59
CA THR A 93 -19.91 -23.23 2.82
C THR A 93 -19.73 -23.85 4.22
N GLY A 94 -20.12 -23.08 5.24
CA GLY A 94 -19.93 -23.39 6.66
C GLY A 94 -18.98 -22.39 7.33
N HIS A 95 -19.34 -21.92 8.52
CA HIS A 95 -18.58 -20.88 9.24
C HIS A 95 -17.35 -21.43 10.02
N ASP A 96 -17.09 -22.74 9.95
CA ASP A 96 -15.99 -23.37 10.67
C ASP A 96 -14.63 -23.04 10.05
N LEU A 97 -13.81 -22.32 10.81
CA LEU A 97 -12.41 -22.11 10.48
C LEU A 97 -11.60 -23.42 10.63
N PRO A 98 -10.56 -23.65 9.81
CA PRO A 98 -9.70 -24.81 9.95
C PRO A 98 -8.82 -24.71 11.21
N VAL A 99 -8.56 -25.85 11.85
CA VAL A 99 -7.70 -25.96 13.05
C VAL A 99 -6.27 -25.43 12.82
N ASP A 100 -5.79 -25.45 11.58
CA ASP A 100 -4.52 -24.81 11.22
C ASP A 100 -4.61 -23.28 11.28
N ARG A 101 -3.92 -22.70 12.26
CA ARG A 101 -3.86 -21.27 12.53
C ARG A 101 -3.47 -20.44 11.31
N GLY A 102 -2.57 -20.93 10.45
CA GLY A 102 -2.14 -20.22 9.24
C GLY A 102 -3.28 -20.06 8.23
N LYS A 103 -3.98 -21.15 7.93
CA LYS A 103 -5.18 -21.14 7.07
C LYS A 103 -6.33 -20.36 7.70
N ALA A 104 -6.56 -20.46 9.01
CA ALA A 104 -7.59 -19.70 9.71
C ALA A 104 -7.34 -18.18 9.62
N ILE A 105 -6.09 -17.75 9.83
CA ILE A 105 -5.66 -16.36 9.62
C ILE A 105 -5.87 -15.93 8.16
N SER A 106 -5.46 -16.74 7.19
CA SER A 106 -5.62 -16.41 5.76
C SER A 106 -7.10 -16.28 5.34
N ILE A 107 -7.98 -17.12 5.89
CA ILE A 107 -9.43 -17.05 5.63
C ILE A 107 -10.04 -15.80 6.28
N MET A 108 -9.80 -15.59 7.58
CA MET A 108 -10.34 -14.45 8.30
C MET A 108 -9.83 -13.11 7.73
N SER A 109 -8.61 -13.08 7.22
CA SER A 109 -8.04 -11.91 6.54
C SER A 109 -8.81 -11.53 5.26
N LYS A 110 -9.23 -12.51 4.45
CA LYS A 110 -10.11 -12.29 3.28
C LYS A 110 -11.55 -11.93 3.67
N ALA A 111 -12.02 -12.45 4.80
CA ALA A 111 -13.33 -12.09 5.33
C ALA A 111 -13.35 -10.64 5.83
N LEU A 112 -12.29 -10.20 6.52
CA LEU A 112 -12.09 -8.80 6.90
C LEU A 112 -11.95 -7.90 5.67
N GLU A 113 -11.21 -8.32 4.64
CA GLU A 113 -11.13 -7.59 3.35
C GLU A 113 -12.53 -7.43 2.71
N SER A 114 -13.34 -8.48 2.70
CA SER A 114 -14.69 -8.47 2.12
C SER A 114 -15.64 -7.56 2.93
N TYR A 115 -15.59 -7.65 4.26
CA TYR A 115 -16.35 -6.79 5.17
C TYR A 115 -15.96 -5.30 5.02
N LEU A 116 -14.67 -4.98 5.01
CA LEU A 116 -14.18 -3.61 4.84
C LEU A 116 -14.45 -3.05 3.44
N SER A 117 -14.44 -3.89 2.40
CA SER A 117 -14.83 -3.47 1.04
C SER A 117 -16.31 -3.07 0.99
N LYS A 118 -17.19 -3.86 1.61
CA LYS A 118 -18.61 -3.50 1.71
C LYS A 118 -18.83 -2.22 2.52
N ALA A 119 -18.22 -2.09 3.70
CA ALA A 119 -18.33 -0.87 4.51
C ALA A 119 -17.72 0.38 3.83
N LYS A 120 -16.79 0.21 2.89
CA LYS A 120 -16.29 1.27 2.00
C LYS A 120 -17.32 1.63 0.91
N GLU A 121 -18.01 0.64 0.32
CA GLU A 121 -19.11 0.86 -0.64
C GLU A 121 -20.31 1.56 0.02
N ASP A 122 -20.65 1.19 1.25
CA ASP A 122 -21.68 1.84 2.08
C ASP A 122 -21.26 3.26 2.55
N GLY A 123 -20.02 3.69 2.28
CA GLY A 123 -19.52 5.04 2.56
C GLY A 123 -19.15 5.34 4.02
N ILE A 124 -19.23 4.36 4.92
CA ILE A 124 -19.15 4.57 6.38
C ILE A 124 -17.73 4.55 6.98
N ILE A 125 -16.69 4.20 6.21
CA ILE A 125 -15.31 4.13 6.73
C ILE A 125 -14.65 5.51 6.78
N ALA A 126 -14.57 6.08 7.99
CA ALA A 126 -13.74 7.26 8.28
C ALA A 126 -12.24 6.93 8.42
N GLY A 127 -11.89 5.69 8.83
CA GLY A 127 -10.53 5.16 9.01
C GLY A 127 -10.55 3.79 9.70
N VAL A 128 -9.44 3.06 9.71
CA VAL A 128 -9.31 1.75 10.39
C VAL A 128 -7.98 1.62 11.13
N ILE A 129 -8.03 1.37 12.45
CA ILE A 129 -6.87 1.05 13.29
C ILE A 129 -6.71 -0.48 13.44
N GLY A 130 -5.79 -0.95 14.28
CA GLY A 130 -5.65 -2.35 14.69
C GLY A 130 -4.40 -2.56 15.55
N LEU A 131 -4.28 -3.73 16.16
CA LEU A 131 -3.07 -4.15 16.87
C LEU A 131 -2.79 -5.64 16.65
N GLY A 132 -1.52 -6.05 16.69
CA GLY A 132 -1.18 -7.45 16.48
C GLY A 132 0.30 -7.84 16.67
N GLY A 133 0.50 -9.11 17.04
CA GLY A 133 1.77 -9.79 16.87
C GLY A 133 2.00 -10.28 15.44
N SER A 134 3.04 -11.08 15.22
CA SER A 134 3.43 -11.60 13.89
C SER A 134 2.34 -12.38 13.12
N GLY A 135 1.28 -12.85 13.79
CA GLY A 135 0.08 -13.42 13.15
C GLY A 135 -1.10 -12.45 12.98
N GLY A 136 -1.18 -11.38 13.79
CA GLY A 136 -2.25 -10.37 13.70
C GLY A 136 -1.95 -9.28 12.66
N THR A 137 -0.71 -8.79 12.61
CA THR A 137 -0.26 -7.81 11.61
C THR A 137 -0.50 -8.26 10.16
N PRO A 138 -0.16 -9.50 9.71
CA PRO A 138 -0.49 -9.93 8.36
C PRO A 138 -2.00 -10.04 8.11
N LEU A 139 -2.79 -10.50 9.10
CA LEU A 139 -4.26 -10.59 8.99
C LEU A 139 -4.88 -9.23 8.69
N ILE A 140 -4.56 -8.25 9.53
CA ILE A 140 -5.12 -6.89 9.49
C ILE A 140 -4.56 -6.13 8.28
N SER A 141 -3.24 -6.15 8.06
CA SER A 141 -2.61 -5.38 6.97
C SER A 141 -3.07 -5.80 5.59
N PHE A 142 -3.29 -7.10 5.34
CA PHE A 142 -3.84 -7.59 4.08
C PHE A 142 -5.20 -6.93 3.76
N ALA A 143 -6.12 -6.88 4.72
CA ALA A 143 -7.42 -6.25 4.53
C ALA A 143 -7.35 -4.71 4.48
N LEU A 144 -6.49 -4.07 5.28
CA LEU A 144 -6.31 -2.61 5.23
C LEU A 144 -5.75 -2.13 3.88
N LYS A 145 -4.96 -2.96 3.17
CA LYS A 145 -4.42 -2.66 1.83
C LYS A 145 -5.46 -2.56 0.71
N SER A 146 -6.72 -3.01 0.89
CA SER A 146 -7.79 -2.83 -0.12
C SER A 146 -8.55 -1.50 0.04
N LEU A 147 -8.36 -0.81 1.16
CA LEU A 147 -8.89 0.54 1.40
C LEU A 147 -8.08 1.58 0.61
N GLN A 148 -8.77 2.57 0.07
CA GLN A 148 -8.18 3.62 -0.78
C GLN A 148 -7.15 4.45 -0.02
N ILE A 149 -6.07 4.84 -0.68
CA ILE A 149 -5.04 5.76 -0.18
C ILE A 149 -5.70 7.06 0.32
N GLY A 150 -5.24 7.55 1.46
CA GLY A 150 -5.79 8.72 2.15
C GLY A 150 -6.94 8.42 3.11
N ILE A 151 -7.48 7.19 3.15
CA ILE A 151 -8.24 6.70 4.32
C ILE A 151 -7.20 6.33 5.41
N PRO A 152 -7.28 6.81 6.66
CA PRO A 152 -6.32 6.48 7.72
C PRO A 152 -6.28 4.98 8.02
N LYS A 153 -5.07 4.39 8.00
CA LYS A 153 -4.83 2.95 8.25
C LYS A 153 -3.64 2.81 9.19
N LEU A 154 -3.85 2.26 10.40
CA LEU A 154 -2.79 2.17 11.40
C LEU A 154 -2.81 0.81 12.12
N ILE A 155 -1.64 0.18 12.30
CA ILE A 155 -1.50 -1.07 13.04
C ILE A 155 -0.41 -0.94 14.10
N VAL A 156 -0.75 -1.12 15.37
CA VAL A 156 0.23 -1.27 16.47
C VAL A 156 0.80 -2.68 16.42
N SER A 157 2.06 -2.83 16.00
CA SER A 157 2.63 -4.09 15.54
C SER A 157 3.94 -4.42 16.26
N THR A 158 4.05 -5.66 16.76
CA THR A 158 5.32 -6.19 17.30
C THR A 158 6.40 -6.39 16.24
N VAL A 159 6.01 -6.38 14.95
CA VAL A 159 6.89 -6.60 13.79
C VAL A 159 7.02 -5.34 12.91
N ALA A 160 6.75 -4.15 13.47
CA ALA A 160 6.97 -2.88 12.77
C ALA A 160 8.47 -2.56 12.56
N SER A 161 9.34 -3.04 13.45
CA SER A 161 10.79 -2.91 13.30
C SER A 161 11.35 -4.21 12.71
N GLY A 162 11.54 -4.23 11.39
CA GLY A 162 11.93 -5.42 10.63
C GLY A 162 11.62 -5.26 9.13
N GLN A 163 11.46 -6.37 8.42
CA GLN A 163 10.98 -6.36 7.03
C GLN A 163 9.45 -6.17 7.01
N THR A 164 9.01 -5.01 6.55
CA THR A 164 7.60 -4.57 6.58
C THR A 164 6.93 -4.52 5.21
N GLU A 165 7.66 -4.75 4.11
CA GLU A 165 7.16 -4.68 2.73
C GLU A 165 5.92 -5.56 2.51
N SER A 166 5.92 -6.79 3.06
CA SER A 166 4.78 -7.71 2.96
C SER A 166 3.50 -7.16 3.61
N TYR A 167 3.62 -6.32 4.65
CA TYR A 167 2.51 -5.70 5.35
C TYR A 167 2.05 -4.41 4.65
N ILE A 168 2.95 -3.53 4.24
CA ILE A 168 2.62 -2.20 3.69
C ILE A 168 2.41 -2.24 2.17
N ARG A 169 3.25 -2.99 1.44
CA ARG A 169 3.35 -3.02 -0.03
C ARG A 169 3.40 -1.61 -0.63
N THR A 170 2.37 -1.23 -1.39
CA THR A 170 2.26 0.05 -2.11
C THR A 170 1.19 0.97 -1.49
N SER A 171 0.80 0.71 -0.24
CA SER A 171 -0.21 1.47 0.50
C SER A 171 0.41 2.41 1.53
N ASP A 172 -0.42 3.30 2.05
CA ASP A 172 -0.22 4.22 3.16
C ASP A 172 -0.54 3.59 4.54
N VAL A 173 -0.43 2.26 4.68
CA VAL A 173 -0.59 1.58 5.99
C VAL A 173 0.57 1.92 6.94
N ILE A 174 0.24 2.59 8.05
CA ILE A 174 1.22 2.96 9.08
C ILE A 174 1.38 1.81 10.08
N LEU A 175 2.62 1.38 10.33
CA LEU A 175 2.95 0.43 11.39
C LEU A 175 3.56 1.18 12.59
N PHE A 176 2.82 1.27 13.70
CA PHE A 176 3.35 1.78 14.98
C PHE A 176 4.08 0.64 15.70
N PRO A 177 5.37 0.77 16.08
CA PRO A 177 6.05 -0.23 16.88
C PRO A 177 5.42 -0.35 18.27
N SER A 178 5.05 -1.57 18.68
CA SER A 178 4.53 -1.82 20.04
C SER A 178 5.61 -1.71 21.13
N ILE A 179 6.90 -1.64 20.75
CA ILE A 179 8.12 -1.65 21.58
C ILE A 179 8.36 -2.95 22.37
N MET A 180 7.30 -3.54 22.92
CA MET A 180 7.27 -4.83 23.61
C MET A 180 6.21 -5.75 22.99
N ASP A 181 6.16 -7.02 23.43
CA ASP A 181 5.07 -7.91 23.04
C ASP A 181 3.71 -7.45 23.59
N VAL A 182 2.64 -7.71 22.84
CA VAL A 182 1.28 -7.24 23.15
C VAL A 182 0.60 -8.22 24.11
N CYS A 183 1.12 -8.24 25.34
CA CYS A 183 0.66 -9.11 26.43
C CYS A 183 0.47 -8.29 27.72
N GLY A 184 -0.71 -7.70 27.88
CA GLY A 184 -1.08 -6.92 29.08
C GLY A 184 -1.03 -5.40 28.90
N ILE A 185 -1.86 -4.71 29.68
CA ILE A 185 -1.64 -3.31 29.99
C ILE A 185 -0.54 -3.19 31.04
N ASN A 186 0.36 -2.24 30.81
CA ASN A 186 1.41 -1.83 31.71
C ASN A 186 1.82 -0.39 31.38
N SER A 187 2.75 0.18 32.13
CA SER A 187 3.21 1.56 31.96
C SER A 187 3.78 1.89 30.58
N VAL A 188 4.36 0.91 29.87
CA VAL A 188 4.89 1.09 28.51
C VAL A 188 3.79 0.93 27.47
N SER A 189 3.04 -0.19 27.50
CA SER A 189 2.01 -0.45 26.49
C SER A 189 0.92 0.62 26.49
N ARG A 190 0.55 1.17 27.66
CA ARG A 190 -0.34 2.32 27.77
C ARG A 190 0.10 3.50 26.89
N VAL A 191 1.34 3.98 27.08
CA VAL A 191 1.85 5.16 26.38
C VAL A 191 1.89 4.94 24.87
N ILE A 192 2.32 3.76 24.42
CA ILE A 192 2.38 3.42 22.99
C ILE A 192 0.98 3.36 22.36
N LEU A 193 0.00 2.77 23.06
CA LEU A 193 -1.39 2.70 22.60
C LEU A 193 -2.07 4.08 22.63
N SER A 194 -1.79 4.91 23.64
CA SER A 194 -2.31 6.28 23.73
C SER A 194 -1.83 7.12 22.55
N ASN A 195 -0.53 7.04 22.24
CA ASN A 195 0.07 7.76 21.13
C ASN A 195 -0.47 7.27 19.78
N ALA A 196 -0.63 5.96 19.59
CA ALA A 196 -1.19 5.39 18.37
C ALA A 196 -2.68 5.76 18.17
N GLY A 197 -3.49 5.69 19.23
CA GLY A 197 -4.90 6.08 19.21
C GLY A 197 -5.09 7.58 18.95
N ALA A 198 -4.29 8.44 19.61
CA ALA A 198 -4.32 9.88 19.41
C ALA A 198 -3.88 10.27 17.98
N ALA A 199 -2.82 9.65 17.46
CA ALA A 199 -2.36 9.86 16.08
C ALA A 199 -3.45 9.46 15.06
N PHE A 200 -4.05 8.27 15.22
CA PHE A 200 -5.15 7.81 14.38
C PHE A 200 -6.37 8.74 14.44
N ALA A 201 -6.78 9.17 15.64
CA ALA A 201 -7.88 10.11 15.82
C ALA A 201 -7.59 11.46 15.13
N GLY A 202 -6.35 11.97 15.24
CA GLY A 202 -5.92 13.18 14.54
C GLY A 202 -5.98 13.05 13.01
N MET A 203 -5.55 11.90 12.46
CA MET A 203 -5.67 11.61 11.03
C MET A 203 -7.12 11.57 10.55
N VAL A 204 -8.02 10.93 11.33
CA VAL A 204 -9.44 10.82 11.00
C VAL A 204 -10.13 12.20 11.06
N VAL A 205 -9.95 12.95 12.14
CA VAL A 205 -10.56 14.28 12.30
C VAL A 205 -10.04 15.25 11.24
N GLY A 206 -8.71 15.38 11.08
CA GLY A 206 -8.12 16.30 10.11
C GLY A 206 -8.55 16.01 8.65
N ARG A 207 -8.73 14.73 8.30
CA ARG A 207 -9.30 14.32 7.01
C ARG A 207 -10.77 14.74 6.87
N LEU A 208 -11.60 14.48 7.88
CA LEU A 208 -13.03 14.82 7.86
C LEU A 208 -13.27 16.34 7.86
N GLU A 209 -12.39 17.12 8.48
CA GLU A 209 -12.40 18.59 8.39
C GLU A 209 -11.97 19.07 7.01
N THR A 210 -10.86 18.56 6.46
CA THR A 210 -10.37 18.92 5.11
C THR A 210 -11.40 18.60 4.01
N LEU A 211 -12.15 17.50 4.14
CA LEU A 211 -13.22 17.13 3.21
C LEU A 211 -14.41 18.11 3.21
N LYS A 212 -14.62 18.89 4.28
CA LYS A 212 -15.70 19.89 4.35
C LYS A 212 -15.31 21.21 3.70
N ASP A 213 -14.01 21.50 3.63
CA ASP A 213 -13.47 22.68 2.94
C ASP A 213 -13.15 22.42 1.46
N SER A 214 -13.16 21.16 0.99
CA SER A 214 -12.72 20.78 -0.36
C SER A 214 -13.77 21.02 -1.47
N CYS A 215 -14.17 22.28 -1.65
CA CYS A 215 -14.88 22.78 -2.83
C CYS A 215 -13.96 23.73 -3.62
N ASP A 216 -13.88 23.53 -4.94
CA ASP A 216 -13.18 24.34 -5.98
C ASP A 216 -11.78 23.91 -6.48
N SER A 217 -11.15 22.85 -5.94
CA SER A 217 -9.86 22.38 -6.48
C SER A 217 -10.02 21.54 -7.77
N ASN A 218 -10.14 22.20 -8.93
CA ASN A 218 -9.94 21.57 -10.24
C ASN A 218 -8.46 21.17 -10.40
N GLY A 219 -8.12 19.98 -9.89
CA GLY A 219 -6.76 19.43 -9.93
C GLY A 219 -6.26 19.22 -11.36
N LYS A 220 -4.95 19.33 -11.54
CA LYS A 220 -4.30 19.05 -12.84
C LYS A 220 -4.45 17.55 -13.19
N PRO A 221 -4.58 17.20 -14.49
CA PRO A 221 -4.48 15.82 -14.92
C PRO A 221 -3.08 15.28 -14.62
N THR A 222 -3.02 14.15 -13.90
CA THR A 222 -1.81 13.51 -13.40
C THR A 222 -1.39 12.33 -14.28
N VAL A 223 -0.13 12.35 -14.73
CA VAL A 223 0.46 11.31 -15.58
C VAL A 223 1.47 10.47 -14.80
N GLY A 224 1.33 9.14 -14.87
CA GLY A 224 2.31 8.20 -14.32
C GLY A 224 3.45 7.93 -15.30
N LEU A 225 4.70 8.04 -14.85
CA LEU A 225 5.92 7.83 -15.64
C LEU A 225 6.78 6.72 -15.03
N THR A 226 7.17 5.69 -15.80
CA THR A 226 8.10 4.64 -15.32
C THR A 226 9.55 4.94 -15.72
N MET A 227 10.49 4.76 -14.78
CA MET A 227 11.86 5.26 -14.87
C MET A 227 12.88 4.27 -14.30
N PHE A 228 14.08 4.22 -14.90
CA PHE A 228 15.28 3.60 -14.32
C PHE A 228 16.48 4.53 -14.54
N GLY A 229 17.58 4.34 -13.81
CA GLY A 229 18.78 5.20 -13.92
C GLY A 229 19.35 5.32 -15.33
N VAL A 230 19.09 4.32 -16.19
CA VAL A 230 19.53 4.26 -17.59
C VAL A 230 18.54 4.88 -18.59
N THR A 231 17.33 5.26 -18.15
CA THR A 231 16.28 5.96 -18.93
C THR A 231 15.94 7.35 -18.36
N THR A 232 16.59 7.77 -17.28
CA THR A 232 16.38 9.08 -16.63
C THR A 232 16.45 10.28 -17.58
N PRO A 233 17.34 10.37 -18.59
CA PRO A 233 17.33 11.47 -19.56
C PRO A 233 16.00 11.59 -20.32
N CYS A 234 15.49 10.46 -20.82
CA CYS A 234 14.18 10.38 -21.48
C CYS A 234 13.05 10.85 -20.56
N VAL A 235 12.99 10.28 -19.34
CA VAL A 235 11.91 10.57 -18.39
C VAL A 235 11.93 12.03 -17.91
N ASN A 236 13.12 12.62 -17.72
CA ASN A 236 13.23 14.04 -17.35
C ASN A 236 12.73 14.96 -18.48
N ALA A 237 13.10 14.69 -19.75
CA ALA A 237 12.62 15.46 -20.89
C ALA A 237 11.10 15.33 -21.06
N VAL A 238 10.54 14.12 -20.96
CA VAL A 238 9.09 13.88 -20.96
C VAL A 238 8.40 14.64 -19.82
N LYS A 239 8.94 14.55 -18.59
CA LYS A 239 8.39 15.25 -17.41
C LYS A 239 8.38 16.76 -17.60
N GLU A 240 9.51 17.34 -18.04
CA GLU A 240 9.60 18.77 -18.31
C GLU A 240 8.62 19.23 -19.39
N ARG A 241 8.38 18.41 -20.41
CA ARG A 241 7.41 18.76 -21.46
C ARG A 241 5.97 18.65 -20.95
N LEU A 242 5.60 17.57 -20.25
CA LEU A 242 4.26 17.42 -19.65
C LEU A 242 3.91 18.57 -18.68
N LEU A 243 4.90 19.03 -17.89
CA LEU A 243 4.72 20.19 -17.00
C LEU A 243 4.44 21.50 -17.77
N LYS A 244 5.02 21.68 -18.97
CA LYS A 244 4.76 22.82 -19.88
C LYS A 244 3.38 22.71 -20.54
N GLU A 245 2.93 21.49 -20.82
CA GLU A 245 1.57 21.18 -21.31
C GLU A 245 0.49 21.19 -20.20
N GLY A 246 0.86 21.55 -18.96
CA GLY A 246 -0.07 21.78 -17.85
C GLY A 246 -0.33 20.59 -16.91
N TYR A 247 0.17 19.40 -17.22
CA TYR A 247 -0.04 18.17 -16.45
C TYR A 247 0.75 18.15 -15.13
N GLU A 248 0.29 17.33 -14.18
CA GLU A 248 1.08 16.86 -13.05
C GLU A 248 1.75 15.52 -13.40
N THR A 249 2.88 15.19 -12.76
CA THR A 249 3.68 13.99 -13.09
C THR A 249 4.17 13.25 -11.85
N LEU A 250 3.85 11.96 -11.78
CA LEU A 250 4.34 11.04 -10.75
C LEU A 250 5.34 10.07 -11.39
N VAL A 251 6.58 10.04 -10.86
CA VAL A 251 7.67 9.22 -11.42
C VAL A 251 7.91 8.00 -10.53
N PHE A 252 7.80 6.81 -11.12
CA PHE A 252 7.94 5.53 -10.45
C PHE A 252 9.23 4.85 -10.89
N HIS A 253 10.10 4.53 -9.92
CA HIS A 253 11.31 3.76 -10.19
C HIS A 253 10.92 2.30 -10.48
N ALA A 254 11.23 1.80 -11.67
CA ALA A 254 10.78 0.51 -12.20
C ALA A 254 11.50 -0.67 -11.54
N THR A 255 11.13 -0.94 -10.29
CA THR A 255 11.75 -1.93 -9.39
C THR A 255 10.84 -3.12 -9.09
N GLY A 256 9.77 -3.30 -9.86
CA GLY A 256 8.72 -4.28 -9.60
C GLY A 256 7.68 -3.76 -8.61
N VAL A 257 8.12 -3.05 -7.56
CA VAL A 257 7.22 -2.32 -6.64
C VAL A 257 6.72 -1.02 -7.27
N GLY A 258 7.56 -0.33 -8.06
CA GLY A 258 7.20 0.95 -8.69
C GLY A 258 6.04 0.87 -9.67
N GLY A 259 6.07 -0.08 -10.62
CA GLY A 259 4.95 -0.30 -11.54
C GLY A 259 3.65 -0.66 -10.80
N LYS A 260 3.74 -1.45 -9.70
CA LYS A 260 2.58 -1.83 -8.88
C LYS A 260 2.02 -0.64 -8.09
N ALA A 261 2.86 0.30 -7.65
CA ALA A 261 2.41 1.54 -7.02
C ALA A 261 1.70 2.47 -8.02
N MET A 262 2.25 2.63 -9.23
CA MET A 262 1.60 3.34 -10.32
C MET A 262 0.23 2.73 -10.65
N GLU A 263 0.15 1.40 -10.76
CA GLU A 263 -1.08 0.69 -11.11
C GLU A 263 -2.13 0.70 -9.98
N SER A 264 -1.75 0.80 -8.71
CA SER A 264 -2.68 1.08 -7.60
C SER A 264 -3.29 2.47 -7.75
N LEU A 265 -2.47 3.50 -7.97
CA LEU A 265 -2.93 4.88 -8.14
C LEU A 265 -3.79 5.09 -9.40
N VAL A 266 -3.56 4.30 -10.46
CA VAL A 266 -4.46 4.18 -11.63
C VAL A 266 -5.78 3.52 -11.24
N LYS A 267 -5.76 2.39 -10.51
CA LYS A 267 -6.97 1.72 -10.02
C LYS A 267 -7.82 2.61 -9.10
N GLU A 268 -7.17 3.45 -8.31
CA GLU A 268 -7.80 4.38 -7.37
C GLU A 268 -8.18 5.74 -8.00
N GLY A 269 -7.81 5.99 -9.25
CA GLY A 269 -8.20 7.18 -10.02
C GLY A 269 -7.34 8.43 -9.80
N PHE A 270 -6.23 8.33 -9.06
CA PHE A 270 -5.27 9.42 -8.85
C PHE A 270 -4.42 9.72 -10.09
N ILE A 271 -4.26 8.75 -11.00
CA ILE A 271 -3.55 8.90 -12.28
C ILE A 271 -4.56 8.75 -13.43
N GLN A 272 -4.60 9.73 -14.34
CA GLN A 272 -5.55 9.77 -15.46
C GLN A 272 -4.91 9.49 -16.83
N GLY A 273 -3.60 9.26 -16.89
CA GLY A 273 -2.88 8.80 -18.08
C GLY A 273 -1.51 8.22 -17.71
N VAL A 274 -0.95 7.34 -18.56
CA VAL A 274 0.35 6.69 -18.28
C VAL A 274 1.28 6.79 -19.49
N LEU A 275 2.55 7.10 -19.20
CA LEU A 275 3.69 7.07 -20.11
C LEU A 275 4.68 6.03 -19.55
N ASP A 276 4.44 4.76 -19.88
CA ASP A 276 5.18 3.60 -19.40
C ASP A 276 6.47 3.42 -20.21
N ILE A 277 7.41 4.34 -20.00
CA ILE A 277 8.65 4.46 -20.74
C ILE A 277 9.61 3.29 -20.44
N THR A 278 9.61 2.81 -19.20
CA THR A 278 10.60 1.85 -18.68
C THR A 278 9.94 0.56 -18.22
N THR A 279 9.88 -0.43 -19.10
CA THR A 279 9.17 -1.71 -18.90
C THR A 279 10.07 -2.88 -18.45
N ILE A 280 11.30 -2.59 -18.00
CA ILE A 280 12.29 -3.53 -17.42
C ILE A 280 11.72 -4.58 -16.47
N GLU A 281 10.70 -4.25 -15.67
CA GLU A 281 10.07 -5.16 -14.69
C GLU A 281 9.53 -6.45 -15.35
N VAL A 282 9.23 -6.41 -16.65
CA VAL A 282 8.84 -7.56 -17.49
C VAL A 282 10.02 -8.49 -17.79
N ALA A 283 11.23 -7.94 -17.99
CA ALA A 283 12.44 -8.75 -18.18
C ALA A 283 12.78 -9.50 -16.89
N ASP A 284 12.75 -8.80 -15.75
CA ASP A 284 12.92 -9.44 -14.43
C ASP A 284 11.86 -10.52 -14.18
N TYR A 285 10.58 -10.28 -14.51
CA TYR A 285 9.52 -11.27 -14.36
C TYR A 285 9.70 -12.52 -15.24
N LEU A 286 10.13 -12.36 -16.49
CA LEU A 286 10.25 -13.48 -17.45
C LEU A 286 11.56 -14.26 -17.36
N ILE A 287 12.60 -13.70 -16.73
CA ILE A 287 13.92 -14.34 -16.58
C ILE A 287 14.20 -14.73 -15.11
N GLY A 288 13.56 -14.09 -14.12
CA GLY A 288 13.77 -14.37 -12.69
C GLY A 288 14.74 -13.40 -12.00
N GLY A 289 14.65 -12.11 -12.33
CA GLY A 289 15.36 -11.02 -11.65
C GLY A 289 14.66 -10.59 -10.36
N VAL A 290 15.35 -9.74 -9.58
CA VAL A 290 14.93 -9.34 -8.22
C VAL A 290 13.98 -8.14 -8.17
N MET A 291 13.72 -7.49 -9.32
CA MET A 291 12.85 -6.32 -9.49
C MET A 291 11.66 -6.62 -10.42
N ALA A 292 11.14 -7.84 -10.33
CA ALA A 292 10.07 -8.35 -11.19
C ALA A 292 8.72 -7.65 -10.97
N CYS A 293 7.97 -7.44 -12.05
CA CYS A 293 6.52 -7.24 -11.96
C CYS A 293 5.83 -8.56 -11.53
N ASP A 294 4.53 -8.66 -11.73
CA ASP A 294 3.85 -9.96 -11.73
C ASP A 294 2.96 -10.07 -12.97
N SER A 295 2.23 -11.17 -13.10
CA SER A 295 1.37 -11.46 -14.25
C SER A 295 0.23 -10.45 -14.46
N SER A 296 -0.02 -9.53 -13.52
CA SER A 296 -1.07 -8.51 -13.65
C SER A 296 -0.60 -7.18 -14.26
N ARG A 297 0.69 -7.04 -14.58
CA ARG A 297 1.25 -5.79 -15.14
C ARG A 297 0.50 -5.37 -16.41
N PHE A 298 0.24 -4.07 -16.51
CA PHE A 298 -0.59 -3.36 -17.48
C PHE A 298 -2.11 -3.54 -17.33
N ASP A 299 -2.61 -4.55 -16.61
CA ASP A 299 -4.06 -4.83 -16.52
C ASP A 299 -4.81 -3.65 -15.91
N ALA A 300 -4.28 -3.03 -14.85
CA ALA A 300 -4.90 -1.88 -14.18
C ALA A 300 -5.16 -0.69 -15.13
N ILE A 301 -4.26 -0.45 -16.07
CA ILE A 301 -4.31 0.64 -17.04
C ILE A 301 -5.36 0.33 -18.11
N ILE A 302 -5.39 -0.91 -18.56
CA ILE A 302 -6.35 -1.46 -19.53
C ILE A 302 -7.79 -1.45 -18.96
N GLU A 303 -7.96 -1.94 -17.72
CA GLU A 303 -9.23 -1.97 -16.98
C GLU A 303 -9.82 -0.57 -16.82
N LYS A 304 -8.98 0.42 -16.47
CA LYS A 304 -9.38 1.82 -16.27
C LYS A 304 -9.53 2.61 -17.57
N ARG A 305 -9.09 2.06 -18.71
CA ARG A 305 -9.19 2.64 -20.07
C ARG A 305 -8.57 4.03 -20.24
N ILE A 306 -7.62 4.39 -19.38
CA ILE A 306 -6.89 5.66 -19.47
C ILE A 306 -5.91 5.66 -20.66
N PRO A 307 -5.53 6.83 -21.21
CA PRO A 307 -4.56 6.91 -22.29
C PRO A 307 -3.19 6.33 -21.87
N LEU A 308 -2.68 5.40 -22.68
CA LEU A 308 -1.39 4.73 -22.45
C LEU A 308 -0.44 4.98 -23.63
N VAL A 309 0.73 5.55 -23.33
CA VAL A 309 1.91 5.43 -24.20
C VAL A 309 2.88 4.47 -23.54
N LEU A 310 3.31 3.44 -24.26
CA LEU A 310 4.24 2.41 -23.76
C LEU A 310 5.52 2.42 -24.59
N SER A 311 6.66 2.22 -23.92
CA SER A 311 7.94 1.98 -24.56
C SER A 311 8.68 0.79 -23.94
N VAL A 312 9.91 0.57 -24.38
CA VAL A 312 10.72 -0.63 -24.08
C VAL A 312 11.96 -0.30 -23.25
N GLY A 313 11.91 0.78 -22.46
CA GLY A 313 13.07 1.27 -21.72
C GLY A 313 13.63 0.25 -20.73
N ALA A 314 14.94 0.08 -20.79
CA ALA A 314 15.75 -0.80 -19.95
C ALA A 314 15.42 -2.31 -20.04
N VAL A 315 14.66 -2.80 -21.03
CA VAL A 315 14.42 -4.25 -21.22
C VAL A 315 15.65 -5.01 -21.78
N ASP A 316 16.74 -4.30 -22.06
CA ASP A 316 18.06 -4.87 -22.31
C ASP A 316 18.68 -5.50 -21.05
N MET A 317 18.14 -5.29 -19.84
CA MET A 317 18.73 -5.84 -18.61
C MET A 317 17.74 -6.56 -17.69
N VAL A 318 18.28 -7.46 -16.89
CA VAL A 318 17.62 -8.15 -15.76
C VAL A 318 18.41 -7.85 -14.50
N ASN A 319 17.74 -7.48 -13.41
CA ASN A 319 18.38 -7.07 -12.17
C ASN A 319 18.64 -8.25 -11.23
N PHE A 320 19.83 -8.26 -10.62
CA PHE A 320 20.22 -9.15 -9.52
C PHE A 320 20.89 -8.36 -8.39
N GLY A 321 21.12 -9.03 -7.26
CA GLY A 321 21.84 -8.48 -6.12
C GLY A 321 23.35 -8.30 -6.37
N SER A 322 24.17 -8.50 -5.33
CA SER A 322 25.62 -8.61 -5.52
C SER A 322 25.96 -9.79 -6.45
N LYS A 323 27.08 -9.71 -7.16
CA LYS A 323 27.47 -10.68 -8.21
C LYS A 323 27.44 -12.14 -7.75
N ASP A 324 27.81 -12.38 -6.49
CA ASP A 324 27.83 -13.72 -5.87
C ASP A 324 26.43 -14.29 -5.57
N THR A 325 25.37 -13.49 -5.72
CA THR A 325 23.96 -13.93 -5.60
C THR A 325 23.30 -14.27 -6.93
N ILE A 326 24.00 -14.08 -8.06
CA ILE A 326 23.47 -14.41 -9.40
C ILE A 326 23.29 -15.94 -9.50
N PRO A 327 22.09 -16.46 -9.86
CA PRO A 327 21.86 -17.90 -10.02
C PRO A 327 22.82 -18.56 -11.00
N SER A 328 23.31 -19.76 -10.68
CA SER A 328 24.40 -20.43 -11.40
C SER A 328 24.08 -20.78 -12.87
N ASN A 329 22.80 -20.88 -13.22
CA ASN A 329 22.32 -21.02 -14.61
C ASN A 329 22.53 -19.75 -15.47
N PHE A 330 22.95 -18.63 -14.87
CA PHE A 330 23.32 -17.39 -15.56
C PHE A 330 24.85 -17.14 -15.57
N HIS A 331 25.67 -18.07 -15.07
CA HIS A 331 27.12 -18.00 -15.22
C HIS A 331 27.52 -17.94 -16.71
N GLY A 332 28.47 -17.07 -17.05
CA GLY A 332 28.91 -16.84 -18.44
C GLY A 332 28.03 -15.89 -19.25
N ARG A 333 26.94 -15.34 -18.68
CA ARG A 333 26.19 -14.22 -19.27
C ARG A 333 27.00 -12.92 -19.19
N ASN A 334 26.66 -11.94 -20.03
CA ASN A 334 27.21 -10.59 -19.94
C ASN A 334 26.61 -9.88 -18.70
N ILE A 335 27.42 -9.74 -17.65
CA ILE A 335 27.07 -9.12 -16.37
C ILE A 335 27.78 -7.76 -16.25
N TYR A 336 27.03 -6.72 -15.89
CA TYR A 336 27.55 -5.41 -15.53
C TYR A 336 27.36 -5.17 -14.03
N GLU A 337 28.46 -5.02 -13.28
CA GLU A 337 28.45 -4.67 -11.86
C GLU A 337 28.12 -3.18 -11.70
N HIS A 338 26.86 -2.84 -11.43
CA HIS A 338 26.45 -1.45 -11.26
C HIS A 338 26.93 -0.87 -9.92
N ASN A 339 26.83 -1.66 -8.85
CA ASN A 339 27.46 -1.39 -7.56
C ASN A 339 27.61 -2.70 -6.76
N LYS A 340 28.17 -2.64 -5.54
CA LYS A 340 28.42 -3.84 -4.70
C LYS A 340 27.16 -4.65 -4.32
N GLN A 341 25.97 -4.07 -4.44
CA GLN A 341 24.69 -4.68 -4.10
C GLN A 341 23.79 -4.94 -5.32
N VAL A 342 24.14 -4.45 -6.51
CA VAL A 342 23.30 -4.54 -7.72
C VAL A 342 24.13 -4.90 -8.95
N SER A 343 23.74 -6.00 -9.59
CA SER A 343 24.34 -6.51 -10.82
C SER A 343 23.27 -6.58 -11.90
N LEU A 344 23.60 -6.16 -13.12
CA LEU A 344 22.71 -6.17 -14.27
C LEU A 344 23.14 -7.29 -15.21
N MET A 345 22.20 -8.04 -15.80
CA MET A 345 22.48 -9.06 -16.81
C MET A 345 21.86 -8.68 -18.15
N ARG A 346 22.63 -8.66 -19.25
CA ARG A 346 22.10 -8.37 -20.59
C ARG A 346 21.11 -9.46 -21.04
N THR A 347 19.89 -9.06 -21.41
CA THR A 347 18.91 -9.93 -22.07
C THR A 347 19.35 -10.31 -23.48
N THR A 348 19.05 -11.55 -23.87
CA THR A 348 19.32 -12.14 -25.18
C THR A 348 18.22 -11.84 -26.20
N VAL A 349 18.49 -12.11 -27.48
CA VAL A 349 17.51 -12.07 -28.58
C VAL A 349 16.26 -12.90 -28.26
N GLU A 350 16.43 -14.12 -27.74
CA GLU A 350 15.34 -15.05 -27.40
C GLU A 350 14.52 -14.59 -26.19
N GLU A 351 15.14 -13.90 -25.24
CA GLU A 351 14.45 -13.28 -24.10
C GLU A 351 13.67 -12.03 -24.53
N ASN A 352 14.24 -11.21 -25.42
CA ASN A 352 13.54 -10.06 -26.01
C ASN A 352 12.29 -10.47 -26.80
N ARG A 353 12.31 -11.62 -27.48
CA ARG A 353 11.10 -12.21 -28.09
C ARG A 353 10.03 -12.57 -27.06
N LYS A 354 10.39 -13.11 -25.88
CA LYS A 354 9.43 -13.39 -24.79
C LYS A 354 8.83 -12.10 -24.23
N ILE A 355 9.67 -11.08 -24.02
CA ILE A 355 9.25 -9.74 -23.54
C ILE A 355 8.25 -9.11 -24.53
N ALA A 356 8.54 -9.19 -25.84
CA ALA A 356 7.63 -8.75 -26.89
C ALA A 356 6.26 -9.44 -26.82
N TYR A 357 6.21 -10.77 -26.69
CA TYR A 357 4.93 -11.49 -26.61
C TYR A 357 4.16 -11.23 -25.31
N PHE A 358 4.82 -11.06 -24.16
CA PHE A 358 4.13 -10.69 -22.91
C PHE A 358 3.46 -9.32 -23.01
N ILE A 359 4.19 -8.31 -23.52
CA ILE A 359 3.65 -6.97 -23.74
C ILE A 359 2.52 -7.01 -24.78
N ALA A 360 2.71 -7.72 -25.89
CA ALA A 360 1.71 -7.81 -26.96
C ALA A 360 0.42 -8.51 -26.51
N ASP A 361 0.50 -9.60 -25.73
CA ASP A 361 -0.68 -10.30 -25.19
C ASP A 361 -1.55 -9.37 -24.33
N LYS A 362 -0.92 -8.64 -23.39
CA LYS A 362 -1.60 -7.61 -22.58
C LYS A 362 -2.21 -6.51 -23.44
N ILE A 363 -1.42 -5.89 -24.30
CA ILE A 363 -1.83 -4.73 -25.10
C ILE A 363 -2.87 -5.09 -26.18
N ASN A 364 -2.91 -6.34 -26.66
CA ASN A 364 -3.96 -6.85 -27.55
C ASN A 364 -5.34 -6.93 -26.90
N ASN A 365 -5.40 -7.15 -25.59
CA ASN A 365 -6.64 -7.12 -24.81
C ASN A 365 -7.10 -5.69 -24.41
N SER A 366 -6.31 -4.65 -24.76
CA SER A 366 -6.65 -3.27 -24.42
C SER A 366 -7.87 -2.74 -25.18
N LEU A 367 -8.83 -2.21 -24.42
CA LEU A 367 -9.93 -1.35 -24.90
C LEU A 367 -9.61 0.16 -24.69
N ALA A 368 -8.42 0.48 -24.21
CA ALA A 368 -7.92 1.84 -24.07
C ALA A 368 -7.27 2.33 -25.38
N LYS A 369 -7.09 3.64 -25.50
CA LYS A 369 -6.17 4.18 -26.52
C LYS A 369 -4.73 3.90 -26.12
N VAL A 370 -3.98 3.26 -27.01
CA VAL A 370 -2.59 2.87 -26.81
C VAL A 370 -1.71 3.37 -27.95
N ARG A 371 -0.55 3.95 -27.61
CA ARG A 371 0.56 4.13 -28.54
C ARG A 371 1.77 3.37 -28.01
N VAL A 372 2.36 2.51 -28.82
CA VAL A 372 3.61 1.84 -28.50
C VAL A 372 4.73 2.51 -29.29
N CYS A 373 5.59 3.25 -28.61
CA CYS A 373 6.67 4.02 -29.24
C CYS A 373 8.01 3.31 -29.03
N LEU A 374 8.70 2.98 -30.12
CA LEU A 374 9.85 2.09 -30.12
C LEU A 374 11.13 2.80 -30.63
N PRO A 375 12.19 2.93 -29.81
CA PRO A 375 13.44 3.58 -30.19
C PRO A 375 14.36 2.59 -30.90
N ARG A 376 14.64 2.82 -32.19
CA ARG A 376 15.41 1.90 -33.04
C ARG A 376 16.88 1.78 -32.66
N ASN A 377 17.49 2.84 -32.12
CA ASN A 377 18.95 2.89 -31.95
C ASN A 377 19.43 2.39 -30.58
N GLY A 378 18.51 2.04 -29.68
CA GLY A 378 18.79 1.40 -28.40
C GLY A 378 17.84 1.78 -27.27
N VAL A 379 17.73 0.91 -26.27
CA VAL A 379 16.70 0.97 -25.22
C VAL A 379 17.19 1.42 -23.83
N SER A 380 18.48 1.72 -23.67
CA SER A 380 19.05 2.16 -22.39
C SER A 380 20.39 2.88 -22.57
N ALA A 381 20.84 3.64 -21.56
CA ALA A 381 22.20 4.18 -21.53
C ALA A 381 23.35 3.14 -21.56
N LEU A 382 23.04 1.84 -21.44
CA LEU A 382 23.98 0.72 -21.61
C LEU A 382 23.81 0.01 -22.98
N ASP A 383 22.66 0.13 -23.64
CA ASP A 383 22.36 -0.33 -24.99
C ASP A 383 22.53 0.82 -26.00
N ALA A 384 23.74 1.37 -26.11
CA ALA A 384 24.08 2.43 -27.07
C ALA A 384 25.49 2.20 -27.66
N PRO A 385 25.82 2.72 -28.86
CA PRO A 385 27.11 2.47 -29.51
C PRO A 385 28.33 2.66 -28.59
N GLY A 386 29.13 1.60 -28.43
CA GLY A 386 30.31 1.60 -27.56
C GLY A 386 30.03 1.37 -26.05
N LYS A 387 28.80 1.00 -25.67
CA LYS A 387 28.41 0.64 -24.29
C LYS A 387 28.29 -0.88 -24.08
N SER A 388 28.38 -1.30 -22.82
CA SER A 388 28.54 -2.71 -22.42
C SER A 388 27.40 -3.66 -22.83
N PHE A 389 26.18 -3.15 -23.00
CA PHE A 389 25.00 -3.94 -23.36
C PHE A 389 24.49 -3.65 -24.79
N TYR A 390 25.27 -2.95 -25.62
CA TYR A 390 24.86 -2.64 -27.00
C TYR A 390 24.68 -3.90 -27.84
N ASP A 391 23.43 -4.26 -28.13
CA ASP A 391 23.06 -5.34 -29.04
C ASP A 391 21.92 -4.89 -29.98
N PRO A 392 22.25 -4.30 -31.14
CA PRO A 392 21.24 -3.88 -32.11
C PRO A 392 20.48 -5.06 -32.73
N LYS A 393 20.94 -6.32 -32.59
CA LYS A 393 20.18 -7.51 -33.02
C LYS A 393 19.08 -7.85 -32.01
N ALA A 394 19.37 -7.76 -30.71
CA ALA A 394 18.34 -7.90 -29.67
C ALA A 394 17.28 -6.80 -29.80
N THR A 395 17.70 -5.54 -29.95
CA THR A 395 16.79 -4.39 -30.08
C THR A 395 16.00 -4.42 -31.39
N ALA A 396 16.59 -4.81 -32.52
CA ALA A 396 15.82 -5.04 -33.76
C ALA A 396 14.80 -6.18 -33.62
N THR A 397 15.17 -7.30 -32.97
CA THR A 397 14.25 -8.44 -32.75
C THR A 397 13.08 -8.04 -31.87
N LEU A 398 13.32 -7.32 -30.77
CA LEU A 398 12.28 -6.81 -29.89
C LEU A 398 11.24 -5.97 -30.65
N ILE A 399 11.71 -5.04 -31.48
CA ILE A 399 10.87 -4.15 -32.28
C ILE A 399 10.08 -4.95 -33.32
N GLU A 400 10.73 -5.84 -34.05
CA GLU A 400 10.08 -6.69 -35.05
C GLU A 400 9.00 -7.59 -34.45
N GLU A 401 9.26 -8.25 -33.32
CA GLU A 401 8.29 -9.16 -32.69
C GLU A 401 7.10 -8.37 -32.10
N LEU A 402 7.32 -7.17 -31.53
CA LEU A 402 6.23 -6.26 -31.11
C LEU A 402 5.38 -5.80 -32.29
N GLN A 403 5.99 -5.41 -33.41
CA GLN A 403 5.25 -5.02 -34.62
C GLN A 403 4.46 -6.18 -35.25
N LYS A 404 4.92 -7.42 -35.11
CA LYS A 404 4.23 -8.63 -35.60
C LYS A 404 3.11 -9.09 -34.68
N ALA A 405 3.30 -8.97 -33.36
CA ALA A 405 2.38 -9.52 -32.36
C ALA A 405 1.25 -8.56 -31.95
N ILE A 406 1.42 -7.25 -32.08
CA ILE A 406 0.40 -6.26 -31.72
C ILE A 406 -0.60 -6.07 -32.88
N GLN A 407 -1.86 -6.41 -32.62
CA GLN A 407 -2.96 -6.29 -33.57
C GLN A 407 -3.41 -4.84 -33.68
N LEU A 408 -2.94 -4.13 -34.72
CA LEU A 408 -3.20 -2.70 -34.92
C LEU A 408 -4.70 -2.39 -35.14
N ASN A 409 -5.16 -1.26 -34.61
CA ASN A 409 -6.47 -0.66 -34.92
C ASN A 409 -6.41 0.87 -34.74
N ASN A 410 -7.55 1.58 -34.81
CA ASN A 410 -7.59 3.05 -34.70
C ASN A 410 -7.04 3.56 -33.35
N ASP A 411 -7.40 2.88 -32.26
CA ASP A 411 -7.06 3.27 -30.89
C ASP A 411 -5.71 2.70 -30.45
N ARG A 412 -5.24 1.58 -31.02
CA ARG A 412 -3.98 0.90 -30.72
C ARG A 412 -3.02 0.89 -31.91
N GLN A 413 -1.94 1.67 -31.80
CA GLN A 413 -0.93 1.84 -32.86
C GLN A 413 0.50 1.59 -32.34
N VAL A 414 1.38 1.12 -33.21
CA VAL A 414 2.83 0.96 -32.95
C VAL A 414 3.60 1.92 -33.87
N LYS A 415 4.46 2.76 -33.30
CA LYS A 415 5.33 3.70 -34.02
C LYS A 415 6.80 3.36 -33.74
N VAL A 416 7.62 3.27 -34.78
CA VAL A 416 9.07 3.01 -34.67
C VAL A 416 9.83 4.26 -35.09
N TYR A 417 10.74 4.71 -34.24
CA TYR A 417 11.44 5.98 -34.39
C TYR A 417 12.94 5.77 -34.60
N PRO A 418 13.61 6.60 -35.43
CA PRO A 418 15.03 6.45 -35.79
C PRO A 418 15.98 6.99 -34.70
N TYR A 419 15.59 6.86 -33.44
CA TYR A 419 16.22 7.46 -32.26
C TYR A 419 16.62 6.39 -31.24
N HIS A 420 17.52 6.75 -30.33
CA HIS A 420 17.78 6.05 -29.08
C HIS A 420 16.79 6.54 -28.01
N ILE A 421 16.48 5.73 -26.98
CA ILE A 421 15.44 6.11 -25.99
C ILE A 421 15.73 7.45 -25.27
N ASN A 422 17.01 7.77 -25.06
CA ASN A 422 17.46 8.97 -24.35
C ASN A 422 17.71 10.18 -25.28
N ASP A 423 17.43 10.07 -26.57
CA ASP A 423 17.49 11.22 -27.47
C ASP A 423 16.30 12.16 -27.17
N PRO A 424 16.49 13.50 -27.07
CA PRO A 424 15.40 14.44 -26.78
C PRO A 424 14.21 14.33 -27.76
N GLU A 425 14.49 14.04 -29.03
CA GLU A 425 13.50 13.82 -30.08
C GLU A 425 12.59 12.61 -29.78
N PHE A 426 13.08 11.58 -29.09
CA PHE A 426 12.25 10.45 -28.67
C PHE A 426 11.34 10.80 -27.49
N ALA A 427 11.81 11.62 -26.55
CA ALA A 427 11.00 12.14 -25.46
C ALA A 427 9.87 13.06 -25.97
N GLU A 428 10.14 13.87 -26.98
CA GLU A 428 9.14 14.68 -27.68
C GLU A 428 8.09 13.79 -28.39
N GLU A 429 8.51 12.77 -29.13
CA GLU A 429 7.59 11.84 -29.81
C GLU A 429 6.72 10.99 -28.86
N LEU A 430 7.23 10.69 -27.67
CA LEU A 430 6.45 10.08 -26.58
C LEU A 430 5.33 11.01 -26.11
N VAL A 431 5.60 12.30 -25.88
CA VAL A 431 4.58 13.26 -25.44
C VAL A 431 3.61 13.61 -26.57
N ASN A 432 4.09 13.81 -27.80
CA ASN A 432 3.23 14.00 -28.97
C ASN A 432 2.23 12.83 -29.11
N SER A 433 2.72 11.60 -28.98
CA SER A 433 1.89 10.38 -29.01
C SER A 433 0.92 10.26 -27.82
N PHE A 434 1.21 10.88 -26.68
CA PHE A 434 0.27 10.97 -25.54
C PHE A 434 -0.83 12.02 -25.80
N LEU A 435 -0.46 13.20 -26.29
CA LEU A 435 -1.39 14.28 -26.64
C LEU A 435 -2.30 13.94 -27.84
N GLU A 436 -1.89 13.01 -28.72
CA GLU A 436 -2.75 12.44 -29.77
C GLU A 436 -3.94 11.63 -29.22
N ILE A 437 -3.76 10.94 -28.10
CA ILE A 437 -4.75 10.00 -27.55
C ILE A 437 -5.57 10.57 -26.40
N THR A 438 -5.02 11.54 -25.67
CA THR A 438 -5.71 12.23 -24.57
C THR A 438 -6.71 13.25 -25.12
N PRO A 439 -7.97 13.29 -24.62
CA PRO A 439 -8.95 14.31 -25.01
C PRO A 439 -8.45 15.72 -24.67
N LYS A 440 -8.74 16.70 -25.54
CA LYS A 440 -8.45 18.12 -25.25
C LYS A 440 -9.50 18.77 -24.34
N ASP A 441 -10.72 18.24 -24.38
CA ASP A 441 -11.86 18.74 -23.61
C ASP A 441 -11.92 18.08 -22.22
N THR A 442 -10.84 18.18 -21.46
CA THR A 442 -10.79 17.75 -20.05
C THR A 442 -11.31 18.85 -19.12
N ASP A 443 -12.62 19.14 -19.24
CA ASP A 443 -13.46 19.57 -18.11
C ASP A 443 -13.72 18.38 -17.13
N SER A 444 -12.84 17.37 -17.17
CA SER A 444 -12.80 16.28 -16.20
C SER A 444 -12.35 16.85 -14.86
N CYS A 445 -13.34 17.24 -14.05
CA CYS A 445 -13.20 17.39 -12.61
C CYS A 445 -12.25 16.31 -12.09
N GLY A 446 -11.17 16.74 -11.43
CA GLY A 446 -10.20 15.82 -10.81
C GLY A 446 -10.90 14.85 -9.83
N PRO A 447 -10.23 13.78 -9.38
CA PRO A 447 -10.86 12.71 -8.62
C PRO A 447 -11.67 13.28 -7.46
N LYS A 448 -13.00 13.28 -7.61
CA LYS A 448 -13.92 13.62 -6.53
C LYS A 448 -13.72 12.57 -5.45
N LEU A 449 -12.97 12.95 -4.41
CA LEU A 449 -13.19 12.42 -3.07
C LEU A 449 -14.71 12.40 -2.89
N VAL A 450 -15.28 11.23 -2.61
CA VAL A 450 -16.73 11.03 -2.66
C VAL A 450 -17.37 11.79 -1.51
N LEU A 451 -17.72 13.04 -1.77
CA LEU A 451 -18.40 13.93 -0.85
C LEU A 451 -19.82 13.43 -0.67
N ALA A 452 -20.06 12.74 0.45
CA ALA A 452 -21.38 12.72 1.05
C ALA A 452 -21.73 14.17 1.43
N GLU A 453 -22.79 14.71 0.83
CA GLU A 453 -23.14 16.12 0.94
C GLU A 453 -23.66 16.48 2.34
N THR A 454 -23.05 17.44 3.04
CA THR A 454 -23.72 18.16 4.13
C THR A 454 -23.25 19.62 4.30
N SER A 455 -24.17 20.52 3.97
CA SER A 455 -24.49 21.79 4.63
C SER A 455 -23.40 22.62 5.33
N GLN A 456 -23.23 23.85 4.84
CA GLN A 456 -22.54 24.97 5.50
C GLN A 456 -23.14 25.28 6.89
N ASP A 457 -22.32 25.56 7.94
CA ASP A 457 -22.04 26.96 8.33
C ASP A 457 -21.09 27.19 9.55
N LEU A 458 -20.51 28.41 9.57
CA LEU A 458 -20.08 29.23 10.72
C LEU A 458 -19.02 28.78 11.77
N ARG A 459 -17.80 29.27 11.49
CA ARG A 459 -16.63 29.57 12.34
C ARG A 459 -16.91 30.27 13.71
N LYS A 460 -16.22 29.86 14.80
CA LYS A 460 -15.26 30.65 15.64
C LYS A 460 -14.88 29.96 16.98
N MET A 461 -13.88 30.50 17.70
CA MET A 461 -13.02 29.81 18.69
C MET A 461 -12.86 30.49 20.08
N GLY A 462 -12.37 29.70 21.07
CA GLY A 462 -11.56 30.14 22.24
C GLY A 462 -11.93 29.46 23.57
N GLN A 463 -11.04 29.29 24.59
CA GLN A 463 -9.56 29.26 24.66
C GLN A 463 -9.11 28.76 26.08
N PHE A 464 -7.90 28.19 26.22
CA PHE A 464 -7.05 28.03 27.45
C PHE A 464 -7.10 26.82 28.43
N CYS A 465 -5.88 26.38 28.78
CA CYS A 465 -5.32 25.95 30.09
C CYS A 465 -5.58 24.56 30.74
N MET A 466 -4.60 24.12 31.55
CA MET A 466 -4.37 22.76 32.04
C MET A 466 -3.74 22.72 33.45
N ALA A 467 -4.01 21.65 34.22
CA ALA A 467 -3.27 21.27 35.44
C ALA A 467 -3.46 19.77 35.74
N GLY A 468 -2.47 19.07 36.32
CA GLY A 468 -2.55 17.61 36.56
C GLY A 468 -1.74 17.12 37.77
N ARG A 469 -1.93 15.84 38.15
CA ARG A 469 -1.23 15.05 39.20
C ARG A 469 -1.35 13.54 38.89
N GLY A 470 -0.49 12.69 39.48
CA GLY A 470 -0.54 11.21 39.34
C GLY A 470 0.16 10.47 40.51
N SER A 471 0.15 9.13 40.52
CA SER A 471 0.90 8.28 41.49
C SER A 471 1.03 6.79 41.07
N LEU A 472 1.60 5.94 41.94
CA LEU A 472 2.25 4.63 41.71
C LEU A 472 1.44 3.35 42.12
N ALA A 473 2.05 2.19 41.80
CA ALA A 473 1.80 0.78 42.25
C ALA A 473 0.75 -0.05 41.48
N GLY A 474 0.82 -1.40 41.41
CA GLY A 474 1.94 -2.32 41.73
C GLY A 474 1.54 -3.79 42.02
N LEU A 475 2.14 -4.76 41.29
CA LEU A 475 2.16 -6.25 41.50
C LEU A 475 0.82 -7.02 41.69
N LEU A 476 0.47 -7.90 40.73
CA LEU A 476 -0.35 -9.15 40.87
C LEU A 476 -0.25 -9.99 39.56
N PRO A 477 -0.76 -11.25 39.46
CA PRO A 477 -0.45 -12.17 38.35
C PRO A 477 -1.26 -11.96 37.06
N PHE A 478 -0.79 -12.57 35.97
CA PHE A 478 -1.27 -12.40 34.59
C PHE A 478 -2.77 -12.63 34.40
N ALA A 479 -3.45 -11.62 33.87
CA ALA A 479 -4.89 -11.61 33.61
C ALA A 479 -5.27 -12.17 32.23
N ASP A 480 -6.57 -12.39 32.01
CA ASP A 480 -7.13 -12.71 30.71
C ASP A 480 -6.94 -11.55 29.71
N ALA A 481 -6.63 -11.88 28.47
CA ALA A 481 -6.38 -10.89 27.43
C ALA A 481 -7.64 -10.10 27.01
N ASN A 482 -8.87 -10.60 27.24
CA ASN A 482 -10.07 -9.75 27.06
C ASN A 482 -10.18 -8.72 28.17
N ALA A 483 -9.98 -9.12 29.43
CA ALA A 483 -9.92 -8.19 30.55
C ALA A 483 -8.83 -7.12 30.33
N ILE A 484 -7.65 -7.53 29.86
CA ILE A 484 -6.58 -6.64 29.40
C ILE A 484 -7.02 -5.73 28.26
N VAL A 485 -7.72 -6.22 27.24
CA VAL A 485 -8.24 -5.41 26.11
C VAL A 485 -9.30 -4.40 26.58
N LEU A 486 -10.11 -4.76 27.56
CA LEU A 486 -11.04 -3.84 28.24
C LEU A 486 -10.31 -2.84 29.14
N GLU A 487 -9.16 -3.21 29.72
CA GLU A 487 -8.30 -2.34 30.49
C GLU A 487 -7.56 -1.34 29.58
N MET A 488 -7.07 -1.80 28.40
CA MET A 488 -6.68 -0.92 27.29
C MET A 488 -7.83 0.03 26.96
N ALA A 489 -9.06 -0.49 26.93
CA ALA A 489 -10.21 0.30 26.53
C ALA A 489 -10.55 1.45 27.47
N ASN A 490 -10.31 1.29 28.76
CA ASN A 490 -10.69 2.25 29.79
C ASN A 490 -9.55 3.17 30.25
N GLU A 491 -8.28 2.80 30.00
CA GLU A 491 -7.12 3.39 30.69
C GLU A 491 -6.04 3.96 29.74
N VAL A 492 -6.38 4.14 28.46
CA VAL A 492 -5.47 4.62 27.39
C VAL A 492 -5.89 6.00 26.84
N LEU A 493 -7.13 6.44 27.07
CA LEU A 493 -7.67 7.68 26.49
C LEU A 493 -7.82 8.77 27.57
N PRO A 494 -7.37 10.01 27.30
CA PRO A 494 -7.54 11.12 28.23
C PRO A 494 -8.97 11.65 28.20
N SER A 495 -9.57 11.86 29.37
CA SER A 495 -10.85 12.56 29.53
C SER A 495 -10.70 14.09 29.36
N SER A 496 -10.10 14.55 28.26
CA SER A 496 -9.85 15.98 27.98
C SER A 496 -9.58 16.27 26.51
N THR A 497 -10.41 17.11 25.89
CA THR A 497 -10.22 17.60 24.52
C THR A 497 -9.32 18.84 24.48
N VAL A 498 -8.03 18.69 24.18
CA VAL A 498 -7.18 19.79 23.66
C VAL A 498 -6.19 19.24 22.65
N ILE A 499 -6.29 19.68 21.39
CA ILE A 499 -5.15 19.81 20.48
C ILE A 499 -5.09 21.29 20.12
N ALA A 500 -3.94 21.92 20.37
CA ALA A 500 -3.62 23.26 19.90
C ALA A 500 -2.55 23.16 18.81
N LEU A 501 -2.57 24.07 17.84
CA LEU A 501 -1.61 24.10 16.74
C LEU A 501 -0.18 24.35 17.24
N VAL A 502 0.78 23.80 16.49
CA VAL A 502 2.21 23.87 16.79
C VAL A 502 2.82 25.07 16.07
N GLU A 503 3.48 25.96 16.79
CA GLU A 503 4.51 26.82 16.20
C GLU A 503 5.82 26.01 16.15
N VAL A 504 6.18 25.54 14.95
CA VAL A 504 7.50 24.93 14.70
C VAL A 504 8.45 26.04 14.25
N GLU A 505 9.16 26.64 15.19
CA GLU A 505 10.26 27.55 14.86
C GLU A 505 11.46 26.72 14.34
N ILE A 506 11.86 26.95 13.09
CA ILE A 506 12.90 26.16 12.43
C ILE A 506 14.29 26.62 12.90
N LEU A 507 14.80 25.99 13.94
CA LEU A 507 16.19 26.16 14.37
C LEU A 507 17.14 25.29 13.53
N ASN A 508 17.68 25.91 12.47
CA ASN A 508 18.90 25.45 11.82
C ASN A 508 20.04 25.42 12.85
N VAL A 509 20.79 24.31 12.92
CA VAL A 509 22.10 24.26 13.58
C VAL A 509 23.06 23.52 12.67
N GLU A 510 23.96 24.28 12.03
CA GLU A 510 25.16 23.73 11.41
C GLU A 510 26.20 23.44 12.50
N ASN A 511 26.73 22.21 12.53
CA ASN A 511 28.15 21.81 12.71
C ASN A 511 28.23 20.30 13.02
#